data_AF-A0A977PLC2-F1
#
_entry.id   AF-A0A977PLC2-F1
#
_cell.length_a   1.000
_cell.length_b   1.000
_cell.length_c   1.000
_cell.angle_alpha   90.00
_cell.angle_beta   90.00
_cell.angle_gamma   90.00
#
_symmetry.space_group_name_H-M   'P 1'
#
loop_
_entity.id
_entity.type
_entity.pdbx_description
1 polymer ?
#
loop_
_entity_poly.entity_id
_entity_poly.type
_entity_poly.pdbx_seq_one_letter_code
_entity_poly.pdbx_strand_id
1 'polypeptide(L)' 'MVGKVKSVIVTFDGTKYCYIEVDEEGKMELRKCCDEAKEVLTEGVRCTVNAYSDRPGFLMECEGVAECSEGRLVIRGT' A
#
# COMPACT_ATOMS: atom_id res chain seq x y z
N MET A 1 -3.96 8.57 -20.86
CA MET A 1 -3.42 7.19 -20.82
C MET A 1 -3.39 6.84 -19.35
N VAL A 2 -4.23 5.90 -18.90
CA VAL A 2 -4.21 5.45 -17.51
C VAL A 2 -3.19 4.33 -17.47
N GLY A 3 -2.02 4.60 -16.88
CA GLY A 3 -1.00 3.57 -16.67
C GLY A 3 -1.61 2.45 -15.84
N LYS A 4 -1.37 1.20 -16.22
CA LYS A 4 -1.76 0.07 -15.37
C LYS A 4 -0.93 0.16 -14.10
N VAL A 5 -1.59 0.21 -12.95
CA VAL A 5 -0.91 0.15 -11.64
C VAL A 5 -0.22 -1.20 -11.55
N LYS A 6 1.08 -1.18 -11.28
CA LYS A 6 1.91 -2.37 -11.17
C LYS A 6 2.12 -2.76 -9.72
N SER A 7 2.45 -1.79 -8.87
CA SER A 7 2.72 -2.03 -7.46
C SER A 7 2.11 -0.98 -6.54
N VAL A 8 1.86 -1.40 -5.31
CA VAL A 8 1.47 -0.56 -4.20
C VAL A 8 2.54 -0.61 -3.13
N ILE A 9 3.03 0.57 -2.72
CA ILE A 9 3.88 0.72 -1.55
C ILE A 9 3.02 1.17 -0.37
N VAL A 10 2.88 0.33 0.64
CA VAL A 10 2.22 0.63 1.91
C VAL A 10 3.26 1.10 2.92
N THR A 11 2.93 2.20 3.60
CA THR A 11 3.72 2.76 4.68
C THR A 11 2.87 2.90 5.93
N PHE A 12 3.41 2.50 7.07
CA PHE A 12 2.85 2.81 8.40
C PHE A 12 3.87 3.65 9.18
N ASP A 13 3.43 4.75 9.78
CA ASP A 13 4.29 5.66 10.57
C ASP A 13 4.12 5.50 12.10
N GLY A 14 3.24 4.59 12.52
CA GLY A 14 2.91 4.35 13.92
C GLY A 14 1.51 4.82 14.28
N THR A 15 0.91 5.63 13.41
CA THR A 15 -0.41 6.23 13.63
C THR A 15 -1.38 5.93 12.50
N LYS A 16 -0.92 5.92 11.25
CA LYS A 16 -1.78 5.76 10.07
C LYS A 16 -1.14 4.94 8.98
N TYR A 17 -2.00 4.27 8.22
CA TYR A 17 -1.61 3.61 6.98
C TYR A 17 -1.75 4.58 5.81
N CYS A 18 -0.71 4.64 4.99
CA CYS A 18 -0.77 5.26 3.68
C CYS A 18 -0.31 4.27 2.63
N TYR A 19 -0.78 4.46 1.40
CA TYR A 19 -0.33 3.70 0.25
C TYR A 19 0.02 4.63 -0.90
N ILE A 20 0.91 4.14 -1.74
CA ILE A 20 1.39 4.78 -2.95
C ILE A 20 1.19 3.80 -4.09
N GLU A 21 0.45 4.20 -5.13
CA GLU A 21 0.34 3.42 -6.36
C GLU A 21 1.46 3.83 -7.32
N VAL A 22 2.12 2.82 -7.86
CA VAL A 22 3.25 2.95 -8.77
C VAL A 22 2.90 2.27 -10.08
N ASP A 23 3.12 2.97 -11.19
CA ASP A 23 2.88 2.44 -12.53
C ASP A 23 3.96 1.43 -12.98
N GLU A 24 3.79 0.88 -14.18
CA GLU A 24 4.75 -0.07 -14.77
C GLU A 24 6.15 0.54 -15.02
N GLU A 25 6.25 1.87 -15.15
CA GLU A 25 7.51 2.60 -15.35
C GLU A 25 8.21 2.96 -14.03
N GLY A 26 7.59 2.66 -12.88
CA GLY A 26 8.11 2.99 -11.55
C GLY A 26 7.77 4.42 -11.09
N LYS A 27 6.84 5.10 -11.75
CA LYS A 27 6.38 6.45 -11.37
C LYS A 27 5.23 6.38 -10.39
N MET A 28 5.24 7.30 -9.43
CA MET A 28 4.15 7.50 -8.49
C MET A 28 2.95 8.11 -9.21
N GLU A 29 1.82 7.40 -9.20
CA GLU A 29 0.55 7.88 -9.75
C GLU A 29 -0.33 8.51 -8.67
N LEU A 30 -0.36 7.88 -7.48
CA LEU A 30 -1.22 8.30 -6.37
C LEU A 30 -0.53 8.08 -5.03
N ARG A 31 -0.79 8.98 -4.08
CA ARG A 31 -0.53 8.76 -2.66
C ARG A 31 -1.81 9.04 -1.87
N LYS A 32 -2.24 8.09 -1.04
CA LYS A 32 -3.43 8.22 -0.19
C LYS A 32 -3.16 7.69 1.21
N CYS A 33 -3.75 8.34 2.21
CA CYS A 33 -3.73 7.86 3.60
C CYS A 33 -5.14 7.44 4.01
N CYS A 34 -5.23 6.32 4.73
CA CYS A 34 -6.48 5.76 5.23
C CYS A 34 -6.56 6.04 6.73
N ASP A 35 -7.15 7.18 7.11
CA ASP A 35 -7.15 7.67 8.50
C ASP A 35 -7.87 6.73 9.47
N GLU A 36 -8.83 5.95 8.99
CA GLU A 36 -9.59 4.98 9.80
C GLU A 36 -9.01 3.57 9.77
N ALA A 37 -8.00 3.30 8.91
CA ALA A 37 -7.43 1.97 8.79
C ALA A 37 -6.65 1.58 10.04
N LYS A 38 -6.99 0.42 10.60
CA LYS A 38 -6.31 -0.17 11.77
C LYS A 38 -5.48 -1.39 11.42
N GLU A 39 -5.69 -1.95 10.23
CA GLU A 39 -5.00 -3.13 9.73
C GLU A 39 -4.88 -3.11 8.21
N VAL A 40 -3.98 -3.95 7.68
CA VAL A 40 -3.77 -4.16 6.25
C VAL A 40 -4.17 -5.59 5.89
N LEU A 41 -5.02 -5.74 4.88
CA LEU A 41 -5.43 -7.03 4.33
C LEU A 41 -4.87 -7.22 2.92
N THR A 42 -4.30 -8.39 2.66
CA THR A 42 -3.78 -8.78 1.35
C THR A 42 -4.61 -9.92 0.78
N GLU A 43 -5.32 -9.66 -0.32
CA GLU A 43 -6.22 -10.63 -0.96
C GLU A 43 -5.59 -11.15 -2.25
N GLY A 44 -5.07 -12.38 -2.20
CA GLY A 44 -4.53 -13.06 -3.39
C GLY A 44 -3.27 -12.41 -3.96
N VAL A 45 -2.60 -11.54 -3.20
CA VAL A 45 -1.41 -10.78 -3.63
C VAL A 45 -0.19 -11.16 -2.82
N ARG A 46 0.98 -11.16 -3.48
CA ARG A 46 2.27 -11.28 -2.81
C ARG A 46 2.78 -9.89 -2.42
N CYS A 47 3.22 -9.79 -1.17
CA CYS A 47 3.82 -8.58 -0.64
C CYS A 47 5.18 -8.88 -0.04
N THR A 48 6.12 -7.96 -0.22
CA THR A 48 7.45 -8.00 0.36
C THR A 48 7.58 -6.85 1.34
N VAL A 49 7.99 -7.14 2.58
CA VAL A 49 8.32 -6.08 3.54
C VAL A 49 9.77 -5.68 3.33
N ASN A 50 9.96 -4.46 2.83
CA ASN A 50 11.26 -3.95 2.39
C ASN A 50 12.05 -3.29 3.53
N ALA A 51 11.34 -2.72 4.52
CA ALA A 51 11.99 -2.06 5.65
C ALA A 51 11.11 -2.10 6.90
N TYR A 52 11.77 -2.18 8.06
CA TYR A 52 11.20 -1.97 9.37
C TYR A 52 12.00 -0.86 10.07
N SER A 53 11.30 0.07 10.71
CA SER A 53 11.92 1.02 11.64
C SER A 53 11.90 0.44 13.06
N ASP A 54 12.84 0.88 13.88
CA ASP A 54 12.84 0.77 15.34
C ASP A 54 11.65 1.49 16.00
N ARG A 55 11.04 2.45 15.30
CA ARG A 55 9.73 3.04 15.61
C ARG A 55 8.63 2.20 14.96
N PRO A 56 7.38 2.23 15.45
CA PRO A 56 6.28 1.46 14.87
C PRO A 56 6.04 1.89 13.43
N GLY A 57 6.71 1.28 12.48
CA GLY A 57 6.65 1.68 11.09
C GLY A 57 7.31 0.67 10.18
N PHE A 58 6.69 0.47 9.03
CA PHE A 58 7.16 -0.46 8.02
C PHE A 58 6.87 0.08 6.64
N LEU A 59 7.62 -0.46 5.67
CA LEU A 59 7.38 -0.27 4.26
C LEU A 59 7.17 -1.64 3.61
N MET A 60 6.01 -1.83 3.00
CA MET A 60 5.61 -3.07 2.33
C MET A 60 5.26 -2.77 0.89
N GLU A 61 5.76 -3.57 -0.04
CA GLU A 61 5.46 -3.45 -1.46
C GLU A 61 4.68 -4.67 -1.94
N CYS A 62 3.61 -4.46 -2.70
CA CYS A 62 2.71 -5.49 -3.19
C CYS A 62 2.44 -5.30 -4.69
N GLU A 63 2.28 -6.37 -5.45
CA GLU A 63 1.89 -6.30 -6.87
C GLU A 63 0.36 -6.25 -6.99
N GLY A 64 -0.23 -5.07 -7.16
CA GLY A 64 -1.69 -4.94 -7.17
C GLY A 64 -2.23 -3.52 -7.07
N VAL A 65 -3.44 -3.40 -6.56
CA VAL A 65 -4.16 -2.13 -6.30
C VAL A 65 -4.58 -2.04 -4.84
N ALA A 66 -4.73 -0.81 -4.32
CA ALA A 66 -5.09 -0.58 -2.93
C ALA A 66 -6.34 0.27 -2.77
N GLU A 67 -7.12 -0.07 -1.74
CA GLU A 67 -8.36 0.61 -1.41
C GLU A 67 -8.47 0.81 0.11
N CYS A 68 -8.85 2.02 0.52
CA CYS A 68 -9.29 2.26 1.90
C CYS A 68 -10.74 1.77 2.05
N SER A 69 -10.94 0.78 2.90
CA SER A 69 -12.25 0.32 3.37
C SER A 69 -12.44 0.72 4.83
N GLU A 70 -13.68 0.67 5.33
CA GLU A 70 -13.97 0.97 6.73
C GLU A 70 -13.08 0.13 7.66
N GLY A 71 -12.23 0.80 8.45
CA GLY A 71 -11.29 0.17 9.37
C GLY A 71 -10.06 -0.49 8.74
N ARG A 72 -9.90 -0.51 7.41
CA ARG A 72 -8.89 -1.36 6.73
C ARG A 72 -8.28 -0.74 5.49
N LEU A 73 -7.01 -1.04 5.25
CA LEU A 73 -6.37 -0.89 3.94
C LEU A 73 -6.33 -2.26 3.25
N VAL A 74 -7.04 -2.40 2.14
CA VAL A 74 -7.12 -3.67 1.39
C VAL A 74 -6.27 -3.58 0.14
N ILE A 75 -5.45 -4.61 -0.11
CA ILE A 75 -4.60 -4.73 -1.29
C ILE A 75 -5.04 -5.97 -2.07
N ARG A 76 -5.38 -5.80 -3.34
CA ARG A 76 -5.83 -6.88 -4.23
C ARG A 76 -4.87 -7.04 -5.38
N GLY A 77 -4.60 -8.28 -5.77
CA GLY A 77 -3.83 -8.57 -6.98
C GLY A 77 -4.56 -8.05 -8.23
N THR A 78 -3.78 -7.64 -9.23
CA THR A 78 -4.25 -7.31 -10.59
C THR A 78 -4.38 -8.54 -11.48
#